data_AF-A0A075HZV1-F1
#
_entry.id   AF-A0A075HZV1-F1
#
_cell.length_a   1.000
_cell.length_b   1.000
_cell.length_c   1.000
_cell.angle_alpha   90.00
_cell.angle_beta   90.00
_cell.angle_gamma   90.00
#
_symmetry.space_group_name_H-M   'P 1'
#
loop_
_entity.id
_entity.type
_entity.pdbx_description
1 polymer ?
#
loop_
_entity_poly.entity_id
_entity_poly.type
_entity_poly.pdbx_seq_one_letter_code
_entity_poly.pdbx_strand_id
1 'polypeptide(L)'
;FKSIPSGVGSKGSIRLNTSELDEVLVRGVSWAIDHGYGTSDDADVCEESGQMANADPNKVSDRARKRGAPQLGSLGSGNHFLEVQKVAEIHDEKAAEAMGIEKGSVTILIHCGSRGFGHQVCSDYLRISEQAQKKYDIHLADRELACVPNKSEEGESYRAAMFAALNFAWSNRQMISHWTRKSFERVFKQSESDLDMKLVYDVAHNIAKVEKHKIDGKLKSVVVHRKGATRAFPANMDDVPTKYRDLGQPVLVPGSMGTGSWILLGQENSMNITFGSTAHGAGRMMSRSKARRNFTESEVKKSLSDKGIFLKSLTRDGTVEETPQAYKDVDAVVNVSHELGIATKVAKLVPIGVIKG
;
A
#
# COMPACT_ATOMS: atom_id res chain seq x y z
N PHE A 1 -9.95 14.01 -8.57
CA PHE A 1 -9.61 15.08 -7.61
C PHE A 1 -10.83 15.51 -6.78
N LYS A 2 -11.93 16.01 -7.40
CA LYS A 2 -13.12 16.46 -6.65
C LYS A 2 -13.78 15.36 -5.80
N SER A 3 -13.79 14.11 -6.28
CA SER A 3 -14.46 12.98 -5.60
C SER A 3 -13.64 12.33 -4.48
N ILE A 4 -12.33 12.57 -4.42
CA ILE A 4 -11.42 11.83 -3.53
C ILE A 4 -10.66 12.86 -2.68
N PRO A 5 -11.02 13.00 -1.39
CA PRO A 5 -10.31 13.90 -0.48
C PRO A 5 -8.82 13.56 -0.42
N SER A 6 -7.97 14.57 -0.53
CA SER A 6 -6.51 14.45 -0.48
C SER A 6 -5.93 15.54 0.42
N GLY A 7 -4.68 15.37 0.88
CA GLY A 7 -3.93 16.36 1.67
C GLY A 7 -3.91 16.15 3.18
N VAL A 8 -3.02 16.90 3.85
CA VAL A 8 -2.86 16.87 5.32
C VAL A 8 -4.13 17.38 5.98
N GLY A 9 -4.70 16.60 6.90
CA GLY A 9 -5.91 17.00 7.66
C GLY A 9 -7.21 16.95 6.84
N SER A 10 -7.15 16.53 5.58
CA SER A 10 -8.33 16.30 4.75
C SER A 10 -9.24 15.28 5.40
N LYS A 11 -10.54 15.59 5.43
CA LYS A 11 -11.56 14.71 6.01
C LYS A 11 -12.22 13.90 4.90
N GLY A 12 -12.47 12.62 5.19
CA GLY A 12 -13.33 11.77 4.39
C GLY A 12 -14.73 12.35 4.25
N SER A 13 -15.47 11.85 3.26
CA SER A 13 -16.88 12.20 3.05
C SER A 13 -17.81 11.59 4.10
N ILE A 14 -17.35 10.57 4.83
CA ILE A 14 -18.13 9.84 5.83
C ILE A 14 -17.83 10.33 7.26
N ARG A 15 -18.83 10.22 8.12
CA ARG A 15 -18.70 10.45 9.56
C ARG A 15 -19.13 9.21 10.30
N LEU A 16 -18.17 8.53 10.91
CA LEU A 16 -18.42 7.34 11.71
C LEU A 16 -18.55 7.69 13.19
N ASN A 17 -19.48 7.04 13.87
CA ASN A 17 -19.49 6.95 15.33
C ASN A 17 -18.47 5.89 15.81
N THR A 18 -18.32 5.75 17.13
CA THR A 18 -17.35 4.82 17.71
C THR A 18 -17.60 3.36 17.33
N SER A 19 -18.86 2.92 17.35
CA SER A 19 -19.23 1.53 17.04
C SER A 19 -18.98 1.21 15.57
N GLU A 20 -19.37 2.13 14.67
CA GLU A 20 -19.12 1.96 13.23
C GLU A 20 -17.62 1.94 12.92
N LEU A 21 -16.82 2.74 13.63
CA LEU A 21 -15.37 2.66 13.51
C LEU A 21 -14.84 1.31 13.98
N ASP A 22 -15.33 0.77 15.09
CA ASP A 22 -14.90 -0.57 15.56
C ASP A 22 -15.19 -1.65 14.52
N GLU A 23 -16.32 -1.57 13.82
CA GLU A 23 -16.61 -2.47 12.71
C GLU A 23 -15.60 -2.34 11.58
N VAL A 24 -15.22 -1.11 11.17
CA VAL A 24 -14.14 -0.90 10.19
C VAL A 24 -12.85 -1.58 10.65
N LEU A 25 -12.47 -1.38 11.91
CA LEU A 25 -11.23 -1.88 12.49
C LEU A 25 -11.17 -3.41 12.57
N VAL A 26 -12.32 -4.09 12.68
CA VAL A 26 -12.40 -5.55 12.75
C VAL A 26 -12.59 -6.18 11.37
N ARG A 27 -13.44 -5.58 10.53
CA ARG A 27 -13.96 -6.22 9.30
C ARG A 27 -13.24 -5.79 8.03
N GLY A 28 -12.46 -4.71 8.04
CA GLY A 28 -11.66 -4.29 6.88
C GLY A 28 -12.49 -4.05 5.62
N VAL A 29 -12.10 -4.66 4.50
CA VAL A 29 -12.79 -4.52 3.20
C VAL A 29 -14.24 -4.99 3.26
N SER A 30 -14.55 -6.05 4.01
CA SER A 30 -15.91 -6.58 4.14
C SER A 30 -16.89 -5.54 4.69
N TRP A 31 -16.48 -4.70 5.64
CA TRP A 31 -17.32 -3.58 6.10
C TRP A 31 -17.58 -2.58 4.98
N ALA A 32 -16.55 -2.25 4.19
CA ALA A 32 -16.70 -1.29 3.11
C ALA A 32 -17.68 -1.81 2.04
N ILE A 33 -17.60 -3.08 1.68
CA ILE A 33 -18.53 -3.72 0.72
C ILE A 33 -19.97 -3.69 1.24
N ASP A 34 -20.20 -4.08 2.50
CA ASP A 34 -21.53 -4.05 3.13
C ASP A 34 -22.16 -2.64 3.15
N HIS A 35 -21.32 -1.60 3.13
CA HIS A 35 -21.74 -0.20 3.10
C HIS A 35 -21.74 0.39 1.68
N GLY A 36 -21.69 -0.46 0.64
CA GLY A 36 -21.83 -0.09 -0.77
C GLY A 36 -20.55 0.36 -1.46
N TYR A 37 -19.37 0.14 -0.86
CA TYR A 37 -18.08 0.51 -1.45
C TYR A 37 -17.41 -0.69 -2.14
N GLY A 38 -17.77 -0.89 -3.40
CA GLY A 38 -17.20 -1.93 -4.28
C GLY A 38 -17.91 -3.28 -4.13
N THR A 39 -17.22 -4.38 -4.46
CA THR A 39 -17.84 -5.71 -4.58
C THR A 39 -17.04 -6.79 -3.85
N SER A 40 -17.63 -7.97 -3.65
CA SER A 40 -16.95 -9.14 -3.09
C SER A 40 -15.70 -9.55 -3.88
N ASP A 41 -15.75 -9.40 -5.20
CA ASP A 41 -14.63 -9.73 -6.10
C ASP A 41 -13.38 -8.90 -5.79
N ASP A 42 -13.54 -7.69 -5.21
CA ASP A 42 -12.41 -6.88 -4.77
C ASP A 42 -11.69 -7.51 -3.57
N ALA A 43 -12.45 -8.08 -2.61
CA ALA A 43 -11.88 -8.74 -1.44
C ALA A 43 -11.09 -9.99 -1.85
N ASP A 44 -11.56 -10.74 -2.85
CA ASP A 44 -10.91 -11.98 -3.31
C ASP A 44 -9.48 -11.77 -3.83
N VAL A 45 -9.17 -10.55 -4.29
CA VAL A 45 -7.84 -10.19 -4.81
C VAL A 45 -7.10 -9.20 -3.90
N CYS A 46 -7.52 -9.06 -2.64
CA CYS A 46 -6.75 -8.35 -1.62
C CYS A 46 -5.79 -9.32 -0.90
N GLU A 47 -4.60 -8.84 -0.53
CA GLU A 47 -3.80 -9.50 0.50
C GLU A 47 -4.64 -9.69 1.78
N GLU A 48 -4.63 -10.91 2.34
CA GLU A 48 -5.46 -11.32 3.49
C GLU A 48 -6.97 -11.12 3.26
N SER A 49 -7.42 -11.15 2.01
CA SER A 49 -8.78 -10.79 1.61
C SER A 49 -9.24 -9.42 2.14
N GLY A 50 -8.28 -8.52 2.40
CA GLY A 50 -8.53 -7.18 2.91
C GLY A 50 -8.91 -7.13 4.39
N GLN A 51 -8.64 -8.19 5.15
CA GLN A 51 -8.98 -8.28 6.57
C GLN A 51 -7.95 -9.12 7.36
N MET A 52 -7.21 -8.49 8.27
CA MET A 52 -6.47 -9.18 9.31
C MET A 52 -7.44 -9.71 10.37
N ALA A 53 -7.41 -11.02 10.61
CA ALA A 53 -8.03 -11.63 11.77
C ALA A 53 -7.36 -11.17 13.08
N ASN A 54 -8.11 -11.20 14.18
CA ASN A 54 -7.64 -10.85 15.54
C ASN A 54 -7.22 -9.37 15.71
N ALA A 55 -7.75 -8.47 14.89
CA ALA A 55 -7.72 -7.04 15.21
C ALA A 55 -8.55 -6.77 16.47
N ASP A 56 -8.01 -6.00 17.41
CA ASP A 56 -8.71 -5.63 18.64
C ASP A 56 -8.80 -4.10 18.75
N PRO A 57 -9.98 -3.52 18.51
CA PRO A 57 -10.19 -2.09 18.66
C PRO A 57 -9.88 -1.56 20.07
N ASN A 58 -9.99 -2.39 21.12
CA ASN A 58 -9.67 -1.97 22.49
C ASN A 58 -8.17 -1.72 22.70
N LYS A 59 -7.32 -2.22 21.82
CA LYS A 59 -5.87 -1.97 21.82
C LYS A 59 -5.48 -0.69 21.08
N VAL A 60 -6.46 0.06 20.58
CA VAL A 60 -6.28 1.31 19.86
C VAL A 60 -6.66 2.49 20.75
N SER A 61 -5.76 3.45 20.91
CA SER A 61 -5.98 4.64 21.73
C SER A 61 -7.09 5.55 21.19
N ASP A 62 -7.76 6.28 22.08
CA ASP A 62 -8.69 7.35 21.73
C ASP A 62 -8.08 8.40 20.80
N ARG A 63 -6.78 8.67 20.97
CA ARG A 63 -6.05 9.62 20.14
C ARG A 63 -5.94 9.11 18.70
N ALA A 64 -5.64 7.82 18.50
CA ALA A 64 -5.60 7.22 17.17
C ALA A 64 -6.98 7.24 16.51
N ARG A 65 -8.02 6.89 17.27
CA ARG A 65 -9.43 6.93 16.82
C ARG A 65 -9.85 8.33 16.37
N LYS A 66 -9.69 9.34 17.24
CA LYS A 66 -10.04 10.74 16.95
C LYS A 66 -9.29 11.32 15.76
N ARG A 67 -8.03 10.90 15.55
CA ARG A 67 -7.20 11.33 14.43
C ARG A 67 -7.57 10.62 13.12
N GLY A 68 -7.90 9.34 13.20
CA GLY A 68 -8.15 8.45 12.07
C GLY A 68 -9.55 8.53 11.50
N ALA A 69 -10.58 8.45 12.34
CA ALA A 69 -11.98 8.34 11.90
C ALA A 69 -12.39 9.44 10.90
N PRO A 70 -12.03 10.72 11.10
CA PRO A 70 -12.38 11.76 10.13
C PRO A 70 -11.66 11.64 8.80
N GLN A 71 -10.61 10.82 8.68
CA GLN A 71 -9.75 10.70 7.50
C GLN A 71 -10.04 9.45 6.65
N LEU A 72 -10.94 8.58 7.08
CA LEU A 72 -11.30 7.37 6.34
C LEU A 72 -11.90 7.75 4.98
N GLY A 73 -11.42 7.12 3.91
CA GLY A 73 -11.75 7.50 2.54
C GLY A 73 -10.98 8.74 2.06
N SER A 74 -9.70 8.86 2.39
CA SER A 74 -8.84 9.93 1.86
C SER A 74 -7.48 9.43 1.42
N LEU A 75 -6.87 10.09 0.42
CA LEU A 75 -5.51 9.75 -0.03
C LEU A 75 -4.46 10.17 1.00
N GLY A 76 -4.56 11.42 1.46
CA GLY A 76 -3.52 12.07 2.26
C GLY A 76 -2.42 12.74 1.49
N SER A 77 -1.23 12.80 2.09
CA SER A 77 -0.07 13.56 1.63
C SER A 77 1.20 12.70 1.60
N GLY A 78 2.33 13.30 1.20
CA GLY A 78 3.61 12.61 1.06
C GLY A 78 3.67 11.80 -0.23
N ASN A 79 4.18 10.57 -0.16
CA ASN A 79 4.27 9.69 -1.33
C ASN A 79 2.93 9.03 -1.70
N HIS A 80 1.82 9.42 -1.07
CA HIS A 80 0.49 8.95 -1.44
C HIS A 80 0.01 9.63 -2.72
N PHE A 81 -0.70 8.88 -3.55
CA PHE A 81 -1.25 9.36 -4.82
C PHE A 81 -2.37 8.45 -5.34
N LEU A 82 -3.10 8.96 -6.31
CA LEU A 82 -3.85 8.16 -7.28
C LEU A 82 -3.30 8.48 -8.66
N GLU A 83 -2.87 7.46 -9.38
CA GLU A 83 -2.23 7.62 -10.68
C GLU A 83 -3.05 6.89 -11.75
N VAL A 84 -3.35 7.61 -12.83
CA VAL A 84 -3.87 7.05 -14.07
C VAL A 84 -2.66 6.71 -14.93
N GLN A 85 -2.56 5.43 -15.30
CA GLN A 85 -1.42 4.88 -15.99
C GLN A 85 -1.85 4.23 -17.30
N LYS A 86 -0.89 4.07 -18.19
CA LYS A 86 -1.02 3.26 -19.40
C LYS A 86 -0.06 2.08 -19.32
N VAL A 87 -0.54 0.89 -19.66
CA VAL A 87 0.34 -0.29 -19.81
C VAL A 87 1.22 -0.09 -21.04
N ALA A 88 2.52 0.08 -20.82
CA ALA A 88 3.49 0.38 -21.87
C ALA A 88 4.10 -0.91 -22.47
N GLU A 89 4.43 -1.86 -21.60
CA GLU A 89 5.14 -3.09 -21.96
C GLU A 89 4.54 -4.29 -21.21
N ILE A 90 4.47 -5.44 -21.87
CA ILE A 90 4.14 -6.74 -21.29
C ILE A 90 5.40 -7.62 -21.43
N HIS A 91 5.75 -8.31 -20.35
CA HIS A 91 6.91 -9.20 -20.26
C HIS A 91 6.51 -10.65 -19.95
N ASP A 92 5.29 -10.87 -19.43
CA ASP A 92 4.68 -12.18 -19.21
C ASP A 92 3.22 -12.12 -19.66
N GLU A 93 2.95 -12.59 -20.89
CA GLU A 93 1.62 -12.54 -21.50
C GLU A 93 0.60 -13.37 -20.71
N LYS A 94 1.00 -14.54 -20.20
CA LYS A 94 0.10 -15.43 -19.45
C LYS A 94 -0.34 -14.78 -18.13
N ALA A 95 0.62 -14.19 -17.41
CA ALA A 95 0.33 -13.49 -16.16
C ALA A 95 -0.49 -12.22 -16.41
N ALA A 96 -0.18 -11.47 -17.47
CA ALA A 96 -0.93 -10.27 -17.85
C ALA A 96 -2.38 -10.59 -18.21
N GLU A 97 -2.62 -11.61 -19.03
CA GLU A 97 -3.96 -12.09 -19.41
C GLU A 97 -4.77 -12.49 -18.16
N ALA A 98 -4.19 -13.28 -17.26
CA ALA A 98 -4.86 -13.69 -16.03
C ALA A 98 -5.20 -12.52 -15.09
N MET A 99 -4.41 -11.44 -15.15
CA MET A 99 -4.66 -10.20 -14.42
C MET A 99 -5.63 -9.25 -15.14
N GLY A 100 -6.04 -9.55 -16.38
CA GLY A 100 -6.86 -8.66 -17.21
C GLY A 100 -6.10 -7.42 -17.69
N ILE A 101 -4.80 -7.57 -17.94
CA ILE A 101 -3.90 -6.48 -18.32
C ILE A 101 -3.49 -6.67 -19.77
N GLU A 102 -3.77 -5.66 -20.60
CA GLU A 102 -3.38 -5.64 -22.00
C GLU A 102 -2.51 -4.42 -22.29
N LYS A 103 -1.61 -4.57 -23.27
CA LYS A 103 -0.76 -3.47 -23.72
C LYS A 103 -1.63 -2.32 -24.24
N GLY A 104 -1.41 -1.13 -23.71
CA GLY A 104 -2.14 0.08 -24.07
C GLY A 104 -3.36 0.37 -23.21
N SER A 105 -3.83 -0.58 -22.39
CA SER A 105 -4.93 -0.36 -21.46
C SER A 105 -4.59 0.68 -20.40
N VAL A 106 -5.63 1.35 -19.92
CA VAL A 106 -5.54 2.34 -18.83
C VAL A 106 -5.78 1.63 -17.51
N THR A 107 -4.87 1.84 -16.55
CA THR A 107 -5.01 1.31 -15.19
C THR A 107 -4.98 2.45 -14.18
N ILE A 108 -5.44 2.15 -12.95
CA ILE A 108 -5.39 3.09 -11.84
C ILE A 108 -4.60 2.48 -10.70
N LEU A 109 -3.56 3.19 -10.25
CA LEU A 109 -2.79 2.82 -9.07
C LEU A 109 -3.14 3.76 -7.91
N ILE A 110 -3.67 3.18 -6.83
CA ILE A 110 -3.99 3.89 -5.59
C ILE A 110 -2.92 3.56 -4.56
N HIS A 111 -2.16 4.57 -4.14
CA HIS A 111 -1.12 4.42 -3.13
C HIS A 111 -1.46 5.26 -1.90
N CYS A 112 -1.94 4.60 -0.84
CA CYS A 112 -2.18 5.21 0.47
C CYS A 112 -2.24 4.13 1.56
N GLY A 113 -2.21 4.56 2.82
CA GLY A 113 -2.27 3.67 3.98
C GLY A 113 -3.30 4.11 5.03
N SER A 114 -3.04 3.73 6.27
CA SER A 114 -3.90 3.92 7.45
C SER A 114 -4.05 5.39 7.91
N ARG A 115 -3.69 6.36 7.08
CA ARG A 115 -3.76 7.80 7.41
C ARG A 115 -3.09 8.14 8.74
N GLY A 116 -3.62 9.12 9.48
CA GLY A 116 -3.15 9.45 10.82
C GLY A 116 -3.43 8.37 11.88
N PHE A 117 -4.31 7.41 11.59
CA PHE A 117 -4.68 6.33 12.51
C PHE A 117 -3.47 5.45 12.83
N GLY A 118 -2.92 4.75 11.84
CA GLY A 118 -1.78 3.84 12.07
C GLY A 118 -0.49 4.57 12.45
N HIS A 119 -0.30 5.81 12.03
CA HIS A 119 0.80 6.65 12.56
C HIS A 119 0.67 6.81 14.07
N GLN A 120 -0.54 7.08 14.58
CA GLN A 120 -0.75 7.27 16.01
C GLN A 120 -0.59 5.94 16.76
N VAL A 121 -1.12 4.83 16.24
CA VAL A 121 -0.89 3.48 16.79
C VAL A 121 0.61 3.21 16.93
N CYS A 122 1.38 3.41 15.87
CA CYS A 122 2.84 3.25 15.90
C CYS A 122 3.50 4.15 16.96
N SER A 123 3.11 5.43 17.04
CA SER A 123 3.64 6.37 18.04
C SER A 123 3.32 5.96 19.48
N ASP A 124 2.15 5.39 19.72
CA ASP A 124 1.71 4.97 21.04
C ASP A 124 2.49 3.72 21.49
N TYR A 125 2.63 2.72 20.62
CA TYR A 125 3.35 1.49 20.93
C TYR A 125 4.87 1.64 20.96
N LEU A 126 5.45 2.61 20.23
CA LEU A 126 6.85 2.96 20.41
C LEU A 126 7.12 3.43 21.84
N ARG A 127 6.31 4.34 22.39
CA ARG A 127 6.45 4.79 23.79
C ARG A 127 6.28 3.65 24.79
N ILE A 128 5.31 2.77 24.56
CA ILE A 128 5.12 1.58 25.41
C ILE A 128 6.37 0.70 25.35
N SER A 129 6.91 0.42 24.17
CA SER A 129 8.10 -0.41 24.01
C SER A 129 9.34 0.21 24.66
N GLU A 130 9.54 1.53 24.55
CA GLU A 130 10.64 2.26 25.21
C GLU A 130 10.58 2.10 26.74
N GLN A 131 9.38 2.12 27.33
CA GLN A 131 9.19 1.92 28.76
C GLN A 131 9.36 0.45 29.17
N ALA A 132 8.98 -0.48 28.31
CA ALA A 132 9.04 -1.92 28.56
C ALA A 132 10.44 -2.53 28.38
N GLN A 133 11.41 -1.82 27.79
CA GLN A 133 12.79 -2.33 27.59
C GLN A 133 13.43 -2.83 28.89
N LYS A 134 13.29 -2.08 29.98
CA LYS A 134 13.81 -2.46 31.31
C LYS A 134 13.15 -3.73 31.86
N LYS A 135 11.86 -3.93 31.59
CA LYS A 135 11.09 -5.10 32.03
C LYS A 135 11.59 -6.39 31.39
N TYR A 136 12.09 -6.30 30.16
CA TYR A 136 12.53 -7.46 29.37
C TYR A 136 14.05 -7.58 29.21
N ASP A 137 14.82 -6.75 29.93
CA ASP A 137 16.28 -6.71 29.84
C ASP A 137 16.80 -6.56 28.39
N ILE A 138 16.12 -5.73 27.59
CA ILE A 138 16.48 -5.49 26.20
C ILE A 138 17.44 -4.32 26.11
N HIS A 139 18.65 -4.58 25.61
CA HIS A 139 19.65 -3.56 25.28
C HIS A 139 19.69 -3.32 23.78
N LEU A 140 19.42 -2.08 23.36
CA LEU A 140 19.35 -1.72 21.95
C LEU A 140 20.62 -0.98 21.51
N ALA A 141 21.05 -1.26 20.29
CA ALA A 141 22.12 -0.52 19.63
C ALA A 141 21.71 0.93 19.29
N ASP A 142 20.41 1.16 19.08
CA ASP A 142 19.83 2.48 18.79
C ASP A 142 18.46 2.59 19.45
N ARG A 143 18.12 3.76 19.97
CA ARG A 143 16.81 4.02 20.60
C ARG A 143 15.64 3.79 19.63
N GLU A 144 15.83 4.08 18.35
CA GLU A 144 14.81 3.92 17.30
C GLU A 144 14.52 2.44 16.96
N LEU A 145 15.30 1.49 17.51
CA LEU A 145 15.06 0.05 17.42
C LEU A 145 14.16 -0.48 18.56
N ALA A 146 13.39 0.40 19.21
CA ALA A 146 12.50 0.06 20.31
C ALA A 146 11.62 -1.15 19.98
N CYS A 147 11.71 -2.19 20.83
CA CYS A 147 11.04 -3.46 20.61
C CYS A 147 10.71 -4.16 21.93
N VAL A 148 9.86 -5.19 21.85
CA VAL A 148 9.45 -6.06 22.96
C VAL A 148 9.38 -7.50 22.46
N PRO A 149 9.42 -8.52 23.35
CA PRO A 149 9.23 -9.91 22.93
C PRO A 149 7.86 -10.09 22.26
N ASN A 150 7.80 -10.83 21.15
CA ASN A 150 6.57 -10.95 20.35
C ASN A 150 5.37 -11.55 21.12
N LYS A 151 5.63 -12.40 22.13
CA LYS A 151 4.61 -13.02 22.98
C LYS A 151 4.35 -12.24 24.29
N SER A 152 4.95 -11.07 24.45
CA SER A 152 4.71 -10.22 25.61
C SER A 152 3.32 -9.58 25.51
N GLU A 153 2.79 -9.10 26.64
CA GLU A 153 1.51 -8.38 26.67
C GLU A 153 1.51 -7.16 25.73
N GLU A 154 2.61 -6.41 25.70
CA GLU A 154 2.80 -5.24 24.85
C GLU A 154 2.94 -5.63 23.38
N GLY A 155 3.64 -6.73 23.07
CA GLY A 155 3.81 -7.24 21.71
C GLY A 155 2.51 -7.75 21.10
N GLU A 156 1.75 -8.54 21.88
CA GLU A 156 0.42 -9.04 21.51
C GLU A 156 -0.58 -7.88 21.34
N SER A 157 -0.57 -6.91 22.25
CA SER A 157 -1.41 -5.70 22.16
C SER A 157 -1.08 -4.86 20.93
N TYR A 158 0.22 -4.65 20.65
CA TYR A 158 0.66 -3.93 19.44
C TYR A 158 0.18 -4.65 18.18
N ARG A 159 0.34 -5.98 18.13
CA ARG A 159 -0.05 -6.77 16.96
C ARG A 159 -1.54 -6.63 16.68
N ALA A 160 -2.40 -6.73 17.69
CA ALA A 160 -3.84 -6.55 17.53
C ALA A 160 -4.22 -5.11 17.08
N ALA A 161 -3.53 -4.09 17.61
CA ALA A 161 -3.74 -2.70 17.20
C ALA A 161 -3.22 -2.40 15.77
N MET A 162 -2.11 -3.02 15.38
CA MET A 162 -1.56 -2.95 14.02
C MET A 162 -2.52 -3.62 13.02
N PHE A 163 -3.11 -4.78 13.38
CA PHE A 163 -4.14 -5.44 12.57
C PHE A 163 -5.36 -4.54 12.36
N ALA A 164 -5.81 -3.84 13.41
CA ALA A 164 -6.86 -2.81 13.28
C ALA A 164 -6.45 -1.68 12.32
N ALA A 165 -5.18 -1.24 12.35
CA ALA A 165 -4.68 -0.22 11.43
C ALA A 165 -4.58 -0.68 9.97
N LEU A 166 -4.31 -1.97 9.74
CA LEU A 166 -4.31 -2.58 8.42
C LEU A 166 -5.73 -2.68 7.86
N ASN A 167 -6.68 -3.14 8.66
CA ASN A 167 -8.11 -3.17 8.32
C ASN A 167 -8.61 -1.77 7.94
N PHE A 168 -8.27 -0.76 8.74
CA PHE A 168 -8.56 0.64 8.40
C PHE A 168 -7.94 1.06 7.06
N ALA A 169 -6.69 0.67 6.77
CA ALA A 169 -6.01 1.02 5.54
C ALA A 169 -6.64 0.35 4.30
N TRP A 170 -7.04 -0.91 4.39
CA TRP A 170 -7.73 -1.60 3.31
C TRP A 170 -9.12 -1.03 3.08
N SER A 171 -9.93 -0.78 4.12
CA SER A 171 -11.22 -0.08 3.97
C SER A 171 -11.03 1.29 3.30
N ASN A 172 -9.97 2.02 3.67
CA ASN A 172 -9.65 3.30 3.05
C ASN A 172 -9.38 3.16 1.53
N ARG A 173 -8.57 2.17 1.13
CA ARG A 173 -8.30 1.92 -0.30
C ARG A 173 -9.54 1.42 -1.04
N GLN A 174 -10.36 0.59 -0.42
CA GLN A 174 -11.62 0.10 -1.00
C GLN A 174 -12.58 1.25 -1.31
N MET A 175 -12.77 2.18 -0.37
CA MET A 175 -13.61 3.36 -0.57
C MET A 175 -13.07 4.27 -1.69
N ILE A 176 -11.75 4.46 -1.75
CA ILE A 176 -11.10 5.25 -2.81
C ILE A 176 -11.27 4.57 -4.18
N SER A 177 -11.16 3.24 -4.23
CA SER A 177 -11.40 2.45 -5.45
C SER A 177 -12.84 2.63 -5.95
N HIS A 178 -13.82 2.53 -5.04
CA HIS A 178 -15.23 2.80 -5.36
C HIS A 178 -15.43 4.22 -5.94
N TRP A 179 -14.93 5.27 -5.28
CA TRP A 179 -15.10 6.64 -5.82
C TRP A 179 -14.30 6.91 -7.08
N THR A 180 -13.24 6.14 -7.31
CA THR A 180 -12.50 6.16 -8.58
C THR A 180 -13.41 5.64 -9.68
N ARG A 181 -14.02 4.47 -9.52
CA ARG A 181 -15.01 3.91 -10.45
C ARG A 181 -16.14 4.89 -10.72
N LYS A 182 -16.77 5.45 -9.68
CA LYS A 182 -17.82 6.48 -9.83
C LYS A 182 -17.35 7.73 -10.57
N SER A 183 -16.07 8.09 -10.45
CA SER A 183 -15.50 9.21 -11.19
C SER A 183 -15.33 8.89 -12.67
N PHE A 184 -14.91 7.67 -13.01
CA PHE A 184 -14.81 7.20 -14.38
C PHE A 184 -16.20 7.07 -15.02
N GLU A 185 -17.17 6.45 -14.34
CA GLU A 185 -18.56 6.35 -14.83
C GLU A 185 -19.12 7.71 -15.23
N ARG A 186 -18.94 8.72 -14.37
CA ARG A 186 -19.41 10.09 -14.64
C ARG A 186 -18.69 10.75 -15.83
N VAL A 187 -17.39 10.52 -15.99
CA VAL A 187 -16.58 11.15 -17.05
C VAL A 187 -16.86 10.50 -18.40
N PHE A 188 -16.89 9.18 -18.46
CA PHE A 188 -17.07 8.41 -19.69
C PHE A 188 -18.53 8.12 -20.03
N LYS A 189 -19.46 8.36 -19.09
CA LYS A 189 -20.90 8.05 -19.23
C LYS A 189 -21.14 6.57 -19.55
N GLN A 190 -20.34 5.71 -18.94
CA GLN A 190 -20.40 4.26 -19.05
C GLN A 190 -20.60 3.69 -17.65
N SER A 191 -21.21 2.51 -17.53
CA SER A 191 -21.32 1.83 -16.23
C SER A 191 -19.95 1.25 -15.82
N GLU A 192 -19.80 0.95 -14.52
CA GLU A 192 -18.62 0.25 -14.01
C GLU A 192 -18.37 -1.08 -14.73
N SER A 193 -19.44 -1.80 -15.11
CA SER A 193 -19.37 -3.04 -15.88
C SER A 193 -18.88 -2.81 -17.31
N ASP A 194 -19.28 -1.71 -17.96
CA ASP A 194 -18.83 -1.38 -19.32
C ASP A 194 -17.35 -0.99 -19.36
N LEU A 195 -16.85 -0.43 -18.26
CA LEU A 195 -15.45 0.02 -18.11
C LEU A 195 -14.50 -1.09 -17.63
N ASP A 196 -15.04 -2.25 -17.26
CA ASP A 196 -14.34 -3.41 -16.69
C ASP A 196 -13.29 -3.05 -15.62
N MET A 197 -13.63 -2.15 -14.69
CA MET A 197 -12.71 -1.62 -13.68
C MET A 197 -12.48 -2.57 -12.49
N LYS A 198 -12.05 -3.80 -12.79
CA LYS A 198 -11.73 -4.83 -11.80
C LYS A 198 -10.45 -4.50 -11.03
N LEU A 199 -10.42 -4.85 -9.75
CA LEU A 199 -9.19 -4.77 -8.96
C LEU A 199 -8.21 -5.85 -9.45
N VAL A 200 -6.97 -5.48 -9.76
CA VAL A 200 -5.92 -6.45 -10.09
C VAL A 200 -5.43 -7.12 -8.81
N TYR A 201 -4.93 -6.33 -7.87
CA TYR A 201 -4.47 -6.79 -6.57
C TYR A 201 -4.36 -5.62 -5.59
N ASP A 202 -4.47 -5.87 -4.28
CA ASP A 202 -4.14 -4.91 -3.22
C ASP A 202 -3.09 -5.54 -2.29
N VAL A 203 -1.98 -4.83 -2.06
CA VAL A 203 -0.85 -5.34 -1.28
C VAL A 203 -0.30 -4.29 -0.29
N ALA A 204 0.01 -4.75 0.92
CA ALA A 204 0.64 -3.95 1.96
C ALA A 204 2.17 -3.96 1.83
N HIS A 205 2.80 -2.88 2.30
CA HIS A 205 4.26 -2.74 2.31
C HIS A 205 4.85 -2.17 3.60
N ASN A 206 3.99 -1.94 4.60
CA ASN A 206 4.34 -1.56 5.97
C ASN A 206 3.48 -2.39 6.91
N ILE A 207 3.96 -3.58 7.27
CA ILE A 207 3.20 -4.61 7.97
C ILE A 207 4.15 -5.58 8.68
N ALA A 208 3.70 -6.20 9.77
CA ALA A 208 4.32 -7.39 10.32
C ALA A 208 3.33 -8.57 10.31
N LYS A 209 3.76 -9.75 9.88
CA LYS A 209 2.90 -10.96 9.83
C LYS A 209 3.58 -12.17 10.43
N VAL A 210 2.79 -13.02 11.05
CA VAL A 210 3.25 -14.35 11.48
C VAL A 210 3.17 -15.27 10.26
N GLU A 211 4.32 -15.71 9.77
CA GLU A 211 4.43 -16.55 8.58
C GLU A 211 5.30 -17.78 8.86
N LYS A 212 5.09 -18.86 8.11
CA LYS A 212 5.90 -20.08 8.21
C LYS A 212 6.98 -20.06 7.15
N HIS A 213 8.24 -20.14 7.58
CA HIS A 213 9.40 -20.12 6.68
C HIS A 213 10.41 -21.19 7.06
N LYS A 214 11.17 -21.71 6.08
CA LYS A 214 12.26 -22.66 6.33
C LYS A 214 13.51 -21.91 6.77
N ILE A 215 14.02 -22.24 7.97
CA ILE A 215 15.25 -21.67 8.53
C ILE A 215 16.10 -22.83 9.02
N ASP A 216 17.31 -22.98 8.46
CA ASP A 216 18.23 -24.10 8.71
C ASP A 216 17.54 -25.47 8.44
N GLY A 217 16.78 -25.54 7.33
CA GLY A 217 16.04 -26.73 6.93
C GLY A 217 14.77 -27.04 7.75
N LYS A 218 14.47 -26.25 8.79
CA LYS A 218 13.29 -26.46 9.65
C LYS A 218 12.22 -25.41 9.40
N LEU A 219 10.96 -25.83 9.29
CA LEU A 219 9.84 -24.91 9.21
C LEU A 219 9.64 -24.23 10.58
N LYS A 220 9.71 -22.89 10.61
CA LYS A 220 9.53 -22.08 11.82
C LYS A 220 8.47 -21.01 11.56
N SER A 221 7.64 -20.73 12.57
CA SER A 221 6.77 -19.55 12.56
C SER A 221 7.57 -18.34 13.01
N VAL A 222 7.64 -17.31 12.17
CA VAL A 222 8.39 -16.09 12.42
C VAL A 222 7.53 -14.86 12.17
N VAL A 223 7.85 -13.75 12.84
CA VAL A 223 7.22 -12.46 12.56
C VAL A 223 8.03 -11.72 11.52
N VAL A 224 7.55 -11.75 10.28
CA VAL A 224 8.18 -11.05 9.16
C VAL A 224 7.78 -9.59 9.20
N HIS A 225 8.73 -8.72 9.51
CA HIS A 225 8.54 -7.27 9.50
C HIS A 225 8.89 -6.71 8.11
N ARG A 226 7.91 -6.16 7.41
CA ARG A 226 8.10 -5.49 6.12
C ARG A 226 7.89 -3.99 6.30
N LYS A 227 8.92 -3.20 6.04
CA LYS A 227 8.88 -1.72 6.05
C LYS A 227 9.46 -1.22 4.73
N GLY A 228 8.60 -0.74 3.82
CA GLY A 228 9.00 -0.44 2.45
C GLY A 228 9.37 -1.70 1.64
N ALA A 229 8.74 -2.83 1.96
CA ALA A 229 8.93 -4.10 1.26
C ALA A 229 7.58 -4.80 1.11
N THR A 230 7.40 -5.57 0.05
CA THR A 230 6.12 -6.19 -0.32
C THR A 230 6.22 -7.71 -0.20
N ARG A 231 5.13 -8.39 0.19
CA ARG A 231 5.05 -9.86 0.12
C ARG A 231 5.11 -10.30 -1.35
N ALA A 232 5.82 -11.38 -1.65
CA ALA A 232 6.08 -11.89 -3.00
C ALA A 232 5.99 -13.42 -3.04
N PHE A 233 4.88 -13.97 -2.55
CA PHE A 233 4.69 -15.41 -2.46
C PHE A 233 4.63 -16.07 -3.85
N PRO A 234 5.30 -17.22 -4.07
CA PRO A 234 5.25 -17.98 -5.31
C PRO A 234 3.88 -18.63 -5.54
N ALA A 235 3.77 -19.30 -6.68
CA ALA A 235 2.62 -20.14 -7.01
C ALA A 235 2.39 -21.25 -5.96
N ASN A 236 1.17 -21.78 -5.93
CA ASN A 236 0.72 -22.90 -5.10
C ASN A 236 0.77 -22.65 -3.59
N MET A 237 0.74 -21.38 -3.17
CA MET A 237 0.56 -21.00 -1.77
C MET A 237 -0.91 -20.69 -1.47
N ASP A 238 -1.42 -21.21 -0.35
CA ASP A 238 -2.82 -21.00 0.07
C ASP A 238 -3.15 -19.52 0.31
N ASP A 239 -2.15 -18.74 0.77
CA ASP A 239 -2.27 -17.30 1.03
C ASP A 239 -2.34 -16.43 -0.25
N VAL A 240 -2.11 -17.02 -1.43
CA VAL A 240 -2.29 -16.37 -2.72
C VAL A 240 -3.75 -16.57 -3.16
N PRO A 241 -4.45 -15.52 -3.60
CA PRO A 241 -5.82 -15.65 -4.11
C PRO A 241 -5.96 -16.78 -5.11
N THR A 242 -7.10 -17.48 -5.06
CA THR A 242 -7.40 -18.58 -5.99
C THR A 242 -7.19 -18.17 -7.44
N LYS A 243 -7.56 -16.93 -7.82
CA LYS A 243 -7.35 -16.38 -9.17
C LYS A 243 -5.89 -16.40 -9.64
N TYR A 244 -4.93 -16.25 -8.73
CA TYR A 244 -3.50 -16.14 -9.05
C TYR A 244 -2.66 -17.28 -8.47
N ARG A 245 -3.28 -18.27 -7.82
CA ARG A 245 -2.57 -19.34 -7.09
C ARG A 245 -1.62 -20.12 -7.99
N ASP A 246 -2.02 -20.39 -9.24
CA ASP A 246 -1.19 -21.15 -10.18
C ASP A 246 -0.07 -20.31 -10.84
N LEU A 247 -0.04 -19.01 -10.58
CA LEU A 247 0.94 -18.06 -11.13
C LEU A 247 1.92 -17.59 -10.06
N GLY A 248 1.41 -17.30 -8.86
CA GLY A 248 2.11 -16.59 -7.81
C GLY A 248 1.43 -15.25 -7.51
N GLN A 249 1.86 -14.61 -6.44
CA GLN A 249 1.22 -13.39 -5.98
C GLN A 249 1.57 -12.20 -6.90
N PRO A 250 0.59 -11.40 -7.35
CA PRO A 250 0.90 -10.10 -7.94
C PRO A 250 1.65 -9.21 -6.93
N VAL A 251 2.62 -8.46 -7.44
CA VAL A 251 3.39 -7.48 -6.67
C VAL A 251 3.33 -6.15 -7.40
N LEU A 252 2.87 -5.11 -6.70
CA LEU A 252 2.77 -3.76 -7.25
C LEU A 252 3.95 -2.92 -6.78
N VAL A 253 4.73 -2.39 -7.72
CA VAL A 253 5.93 -1.59 -7.45
C VAL A 253 5.75 -0.17 -8.01
N PRO A 254 5.18 0.77 -7.24
CA PRO A 254 5.14 2.18 -7.60
C PRO A 254 6.54 2.78 -7.80
N GLY A 255 6.69 3.55 -8.88
CA GLY A 255 7.86 4.41 -9.08
C GLY A 255 7.68 5.79 -8.43
N SER A 256 7.69 6.82 -9.25
CA SER A 256 7.47 8.22 -8.88
C SER A 256 6.44 8.82 -9.83
N MET A 257 5.95 10.03 -9.53
CA MET A 257 4.95 10.71 -10.36
C MET A 257 5.40 11.04 -11.81
N GLY A 258 6.66 10.77 -12.16
CA GLY A 258 7.20 10.99 -13.50
C GLY A 258 8.07 9.86 -14.03
N THR A 259 8.04 8.69 -13.38
CA THR A 259 8.66 7.44 -13.83
C THR A 259 7.59 6.36 -13.92
N GLY A 260 7.90 5.24 -14.56
CA GLY A 260 6.94 4.12 -14.62
C GLY A 260 6.66 3.48 -13.26
N SER A 261 5.67 2.60 -13.24
CA SER A 261 5.44 1.62 -12.17
C SER A 261 5.51 0.21 -12.78
N TRP A 262 5.63 -0.81 -11.94
CA TRP A 262 5.70 -2.20 -12.39
C TRP A 262 4.69 -3.07 -11.69
N ILE A 263 4.20 -4.07 -12.43
CA ILE A 263 3.54 -5.25 -11.90
C ILE A 263 4.52 -6.40 -12.06
N LEU A 264 4.81 -7.07 -10.95
CA LEU A 264 5.65 -8.26 -10.89
C LEU A 264 4.82 -9.45 -10.38
N LEU A 265 5.42 -10.62 -10.41
CA LEU A 265 4.86 -11.87 -9.90
C LEU A 265 5.83 -12.48 -8.90
N GLY A 266 5.35 -12.88 -7.73
CA GLY A 266 6.16 -13.56 -6.70
C GLY A 266 6.73 -14.88 -7.20
N GLN A 267 7.95 -15.20 -6.79
CA GLN A 267 8.72 -16.35 -7.31
C GLN A 267 9.37 -17.15 -6.18
N GLU A 268 9.71 -18.42 -6.46
CA GLU A 268 10.14 -19.38 -5.44
C GLU A 268 11.37 -18.90 -4.64
N ASN A 269 12.30 -18.20 -5.30
CA ASN A 269 13.50 -17.75 -4.61
C ASN A 269 13.20 -16.72 -3.51
N SER A 270 12.06 -16.02 -3.57
CA SER A 270 11.64 -15.10 -2.50
C SER A 270 11.49 -15.83 -1.16
N MET A 271 10.99 -17.06 -1.17
CA MET A 271 10.83 -17.88 0.04
C MET A 271 12.18 -18.31 0.61
N ASN A 272 13.19 -18.48 -0.25
CA ASN A 272 14.51 -18.97 0.15
C ASN A 272 15.40 -17.87 0.73
N ILE A 273 15.41 -16.67 0.13
CA ILE A 273 16.40 -15.64 0.47
C ILE A 273 15.81 -14.37 1.09
N THR A 274 14.49 -14.18 1.05
CA THR A 274 13.85 -12.94 1.52
C THR A 274 12.55 -13.14 2.32
N PHE A 275 12.29 -14.35 2.84
CA PHE A 275 11.04 -14.66 3.57
C PHE A 275 9.78 -14.27 2.77
N GLY A 276 9.75 -14.64 1.49
CA GLY A 276 8.64 -14.35 0.60
C GLY A 276 8.46 -12.86 0.36
N SER A 277 9.54 -12.09 0.17
CA SER A 277 9.49 -10.62 0.08
C SER A 277 10.25 -10.05 -1.11
N THR A 278 9.84 -8.87 -1.55
CA THR A 278 10.52 -8.08 -2.60
C THR A 278 10.39 -6.58 -2.34
N ALA A 279 10.94 -5.76 -3.23
CA ALA A 279 10.88 -4.31 -3.13
C ALA A 279 9.44 -3.76 -3.26
N HIS A 280 9.16 -2.65 -2.58
CA HIS A 280 7.88 -1.92 -2.70
C HIS A 280 7.90 -0.82 -3.77
N GLY A 281 9.03 -0.18 -4.00
CA GLY A 281 9.10 0.96 -4.92
C GLY A 281 10.52 1.47 -5.08
N ALA A 282 10.68 2.58 -5.81
CA ALA A 282 11.99 3.18 -6.07
C ALA A 282 12.77 3.55 -4.79
N GLY A 283 12.07 4.01 -3.75
CA GLY A 283 12.69 4.55 -2.54
C GLY A 283 13.32 5.93 -2.76
N ARG A 284 13.31 6.77 -1.72
CA ARG A 284 13.88 8.13 -1.79
C ARG A 284 15.40 8.12 -1.71
N MET A 285 16.04 8.96 -2.51
CA MET A 285 17.46 9.33 -2.39
C MET A 285 17.69 10.76 -1.90
N MET A 286 16.66 11.62 -1.98
CA MET A 286 16.72 13.01 -1.54
C MET A 286 15.90 13.19 -0.27
N SER A 287 16.20 14.16 0.61
CA SER A 287 15.30 14.55 1.71
C SER A 287 14.26 15.56 1.24
N ARG A 288 13.10 15.64 1.90
CA ARG A 288 12.02 16.56 1.50
C ARG A 288 12.49 18.01 1.51
N SER A 289 13.23 18.39 2.55
CA SER A 289 13.85 19.70 2.68
C SER A 289 14.86 19.99 1.57
N LYS A 290 15.62 18.99 1.11
CA LYS A 290 16.55 19.16 -0.03
C LYS A 290 15.78 19.34 -1.35
N ALA A 291 14.71 18.59 -1.57
CA ALA A 291 13.85 18.76 -2.75
C ALA A 291 13.22 20.17 -2.79
N ARG A 292 12.67 20.65 -1.68
CA ARG A 292 12.09 22.01 -1.55
C ARG A 292 13.06 23.14 -1.88
N ARG A 293 14.36 22.94 -1.63
CA ARG A 293 15.42 23.91 -1.90
C ARG A 293 15.89 23.88 -3.36
N ASN A 294 15.85 22.71 -3.99
CA ASN A 294 16.49 22.48 -5.29
C ASN A 294 15.52 22.55 -6.48
N PHE A 295 14.20 22.51 -6.24
CA PHE A 295 13.21 22.49 -7.31
C PHE A 295 12.06 23.46 -7.02
N THR A 296 11.50 24.02 -8.08
CA THR A 296 10.28 24.81 -8.05
C THR A 296 9.09 24.02 -8.60
N GLU A 297 7.89 24.41 -8.19
CA GLU A 297 6.67 23.75 -8.66
C GLU A 297 6.46 23.89 -10.18
N SER A 298 6.81 25.04 -10.75
CA SER A 298 6.71 25.29 -12.20
C SER A 298 7.65 24.38 -12.99
N GLU A 299 8.90 24.21 -12.55
CA GLU A 299 9.87 23.31 -13.18
C GLU A 299 9.39 21.86 -13.15
N VAL A 300 8.88 21.41 -11.99
CA VAL A 300 8.39 20.04 -11.84
C VAL A 300 7.15 19.81 -12.71
N LYS A 301 6.17 20.73 -12.69
CA LYS A 301 4.98 20.63 -13.53
C LYS A 301 5.32 20.66 -15.01
N LYS A 302 6.25 21.53 -15.43
CA LYS A 302 6.72 21.60 -16.82
C LYS A 302 7.38 20.29 -17.23
N SER A 303 8.31 19.76 -16.42
CA SER A 303 8.99 18.49 -16.71
C SER A 303 8.03 17.31 -16.85
N LEU A 304 6.96 17.27 -16.06
CA LEU A 304 5.90 16.26 -16.19
C LEU A 304 5.03 16.49 -17.44
N SER A 305 4.64 17.74 -17.70
CA SER A 305 3.84 18.11 -18.87
C SER A 305 4.57 17.84 -20.18
N ASP A 306 5.89 18.07 -20.24
CA ASP A 306 6.73 17.78 -21.41
C ASP A 306 6.78 16.27 -21.70
N LYS A 307 6.49 15.43 -20.69
CA LYS A 307 6.33 13.97 -20.82
C LYS A 307 4.87 13.52 -21.04
N GLY A 308 3.94 14.46 -21.18
CA GLY A 308 2.50 14.18 -21.33
C GLY A 308 1.80 13.77 -20.04
N ILE A 309 2.38 14.06 -18.86
CA ILE A 309 1.83 13.67 -17.56
C ILE A 309 1.10 14.85 -16.94
N PHE A 310 -0.21 14.69 -16.73
CA PHE A 310 -1.02 15.70 -16.05
C PHE A 310 -0.91 15.59 -14.52
N LEU A 311 -0.35 16.60 -13.85
CA LEU A 311 -0.26 16.63 -12.39
C LEU A 311 -1.33 17.53 -11.76
N LYS A 312 -2.10 16.97 -10.81
CA LYS A 312 -2.95 17.73 -9.89
C LYS A 312 -2.50 17.50 -8.45
N SER A 313 -1.93 18.54 -7.83
CA SER A 313 -1.52 18.56 -6.42
C SER A 313 -2.29 19.64 -5.66
N LEU A 314 -2.57 19.41 -4.38
CA LEU A 314 -3.17 20.40 -3.47
C LEU A 314 -2.18 21.48 -3.02
N THR A 315 -0.91 21.11 -2.90
CA THR A 315 0.10 21.99 -2.32
C THR A 315 1.33 22.06 -3.22
N ARG A 316 2.01 23.20 -3.18
CA ARG A 316 3.33 23.39 -3.77
C ARG A 316 4.30 22.33 -3.25
N ASP A 317 4.30 22.10 -1.94
CA ASP A 317 5.19 21.15 -1.28
C ASP A 317 4.94 19.71 -1.75
N GLY A 318 3.68 19.28 -1.87
CA GLY A 318 3.35 17.94 -2.39
C GLY A 318 3.82 17.71 -3.83
N THR A 319 3.95 18.76 -4.63
CA THR A 319 4.56 18.70 -5.97
C THR A 319 6.08 18.60 -5.87
N VAL A 320 6.71 19.51 -5.13
CA VAL A 320 8.17 19.67 -5.13
C VAL A 320 8.87 18.55 -4.36
N GLU A 321 8.33 18.15 -3.22
CA GLU A 321 8.91 17.11 -2.38
C GLU A 321 9.01 15.76 -3.09
N GLU A 322 8.04 15.48 -3.96
CA GLU A 322 7.85 14.19 -4.59
C GLU A 322 8.26 14.19 -6.07
N THR A 323 9.12 15.14 -6.45
CA THR A 323 9.74 15.22 -7.78
C THR A 323 10.43 13.90 -8.15
N PRO A 324 10.39 13.45 -9.43
CA PRO A 324 11.01 12.18 -9.84
C PRO A 324 12.49 12.05 -9.43
N GLN A 325 13.24 13.14 -9.48
CA GLN A 325 14.66 13.22 -9.11
C GLN A 325 14.90 12.97 -7.60
N ALA A 326 13.86 12.94 -6.76
CA ALA A 326 13.98 12.61 -5.35
C ALA A 326 14.06 11.09 -5.11
N TYR A 327 13.80 10.27 -6.12
CA TYR A 327 13.67 8.82 -6.05
C TYR A 327 14.80 8.10 -6.82
N LYS A 328 15.04 6.84 -6.49
CA LYS A 328 15.90 5.96 -7.31
C LYS A 328 15.23 5.66 -8.65
N ASP A 329 16.00 5.09 -9.57
CA ASP A 329 15.42 4.48 -10.75
C ASP A 329 14.66 3.19 -10.37
N VAL A 330 13.34 3.19 -10.60
CA VAL A 330 12.47 2.05 -10.33
C VAL A 330 12.79 0.86 -11.23
N ASP A 331 13.24 1.11 -12.47
CA ASP A 331 13.57 0.03 -13.42
C ASP A 331 14.77 -0.75 -12.89
N ALA A 332 15.79 -0.06 -12.38
CA ALA A 332 16.94 -0.69 -11.73
C ALA A 332 16.55 -1.50 -10.49
N VAL A 333 15.65 -0.99 -9.64
CA VAL A 333 15.16 -1.72 -8.44
C VAL A 333 14.41 -3.00 -8.84
N VAL A 334 13.58 -2.92 -9.88
CA VAL A 334 12.83 -4.07 -10.40
C VAL A 334 13.76 -5.09 -11.07
N ASN A 335 14.76 -4.64 -11.81
CA ASN A 335 15.75 -5.53 -12.44
C ASN A 335 16.43 -6.42 -11.41
N VAL A 336 16.85 -5.86 -10.27
CA VAL A 336 17.46 -6.65 -9.19
C VAL A 336 16.50 -7.73 -8.68
N SER A 337 15.23 -7.39 -8.47
CA SER A 337 14.23 -8.36 -8.00
C SER A 337 13.98 -9.49 -9.01
N HIS A 338 13.99 -9.15 -10.30
CA HIS A 338 13.84 -10.07 -11.41
C HIS A 338 15.04 -10.99 -11.59
N GLU A 339 16.26 -10.44 -11.60
CA GLU A 339 17.50 -11.19 -11.74
C GLU A 339 17.75 -12.14 -10.58
N LEU A 340 17.37 -11.74 -9.36
CA LEU A 340 17.40 -12.61 -8.18
C LEU A 340 16.31 -13.67 -8.19
N GLY A 341 15.32 -13.61 -9.10
CA GLY A 341 14.20 -14.54 -9.14
C GLY A 341 13.32 -14.49 -7.88
N ILE A 342 13.28 -13.35 -7.17
CA ILE A 342 12.38 -13.15 -6.01
C ILE A 342 11.04 -12.54 -6.45
N ALA A 343 11.01 -11.83 -7.57
CA ALA A 343 9.79 -11.47 -8.28
C ALA A 343 10.09 -11.19 -9.76
N THR A 344 9.29 -11.70 -10.70
CA THR A 344 9.53 -11.51 -12.15
C THR A 344 8.65 -10.45 -12.75
N LYS A 345 9.14 -9.76 -13.79
CA LYS A 345 8.40 -8.71 -14.49
C LYS A 345 7.17 -9.27 -15.20
N VAL A 346 6.03 -8.63 -15.02
CA VAL A 346 4.80 -8.91 -15.79
C VAL A 346 4.49 -7.75 -16.73
N ALA A 347 4.38 -6.53 -16.19
CA ALA A 347 4.04 -5.36 -17.00
C ALA A 347 4.71 -4.09 -16.49
N LYS A 348 5.09 -3.22 -17.43
CA LYS A 348 5.54 -1.85 -17.15
C LYS A 348 4.41 -0.88 -17.45
N LEU A 349 4.15 0.02 -16.52
CA LEU A 349 3.11 1.04 -16.62
C LEU A 349 3.75 2.42 -16.61
N VAL A 350 3.21 3.35 -17.40
CA VAL A 350 3.69 4.73 -17.45
C VAL A 350 2.56 5.68 -17.02
N PRO A 351 2.83 6.67 -16.15
CA PRO A 351 1.82 7.64 -15.75
C PRO A 351 1.37 8.49 -16.93
N ILE A 352 0.07 8.81 -16.96
CA ILE A 352 -0.50 9.84 -17.83
C ILE A 352 -1.22 10.92 -17.02
N GLY A 353 -1.61 10.63 -15.78
CA GLY A 353 -2.17 11.61 -14.85
C GLY A 353 -1.94 11.23 -13.41
N VAL A 354 -1.58 12.19 -12.57
CA VAL A 354 -1.26 11.97 -11.15
C VAL A 354 -2.07 12.93 -10.28
N ILE A 355 -2.74 12.38 -9.28
CA ILE A 355 -3.37 13.12 -8.19
C ILE A 355 -2.53 12.95 -6.93
N LYS A 356 -2.10 14.07 -6.36
CA LYS A 356 -1.43 14.12 -5.07
C LYS A 356 -2.21 14.99 -4.09
N GLY A 357 -2.06 14.66 -2.80
CA GLY A 357 -2.46 15.58 -1.72
C GLY A 357 -1.27 16.26 -1.06
#